data_AF-A0A3R6IFQ9-F1
#
_entry.id   AF-A0A3R6IFQ9-F1
#
_cell.length_a   1.000
_cell.length_b   1.000
_cell.length_c   1.000
_cell.angle_alpha   90.00
_cell.angle_beta   90.00
_cell.angle_gamma   90.00
#
_symmetry.space_group_name_H-M   'P 1'
#
loop_
_entity.id
_entity.type
_entity.pdbx_description
1 polymer ?
#
loop_
_entity_poly.entity_id
_entity_poly.type
_entity_poly.pdbx_seq_one_letter_code
_entity_poly.pdbx_strand_id
1 'polypeptide(L)'
;ELANAQAMTYEETCAKLKEYYDGYHFAENTIGIYNPFSLLNTFKYNKFSNYWFETGTPTYLVELLKRSHYNLERMANEETSADVLNSIYADSSNPIPVIYQSGYLTIKSYDERFGIYQLGFPNLEVEEGFVRYLMPFYTNVNKIESPFEIQNFVREIELGQPDAFLRRLQSFFADTPYELVRQLELHYQNVLFIVFKLVGLYTQVEYHTNM
;
A
#
# COMPACT_ATOMS: atom_id res chain seq x y z
N GLU A 1 8.81 -27.07 6.87
CA GLU A 1 8.30 -26.63 8.18
C GLU A 1 7.21 -25.57 8.04
N LEU A 2 7.51 -24.40 7.45
CA LEU A 2 6.52 -23.34 7.20
C LEU A 2 5.24 -23.84 6.52
N ALA A 3 5.35 -24.59 5.42
CA ALA A 3 4.21 -25.13 4.68
C ALA A 3 3.27 -25.94 5.59
N ASN A 4 3.83 -26.87 6.38
CA ASN A 4 3.06 -27.67 7.34
C ASN A 4 2.42 -26.82 8.43
N ALA A 5 3.15 -25.82 8.96
CA ALA A 5 2.65 -24.93 10.01
C ALA A 5 1.48 -24.04 9.54
N GLN A 6 1.43 -23.76 8.23
CA GLN A 6 0.41 -22.93 7.61
C GLN A 6 -0.65 -23.74 6.83
N ALA A 7 -0.62 -25.08 6.93
CA ALA A 7 -1.51 -25.99 6.20
C ALA A 7 -1.56 -25.75 4.67
N MET A 8 -0.41 -25.42 4.07
CA MET A 8 -0.24 -25.20 2.63
C MET A 8 0.69 -26.25 2.03
N THR A 9 0.57 -26.49 0.72
CA THR A 9 1.57 -27.22 -0.08
C THR A 9 2.88 -26.42 -0.19
N TYR A 10 3.94 -27.07 -0.68
CA TYR A 10 5.20 -26.39 -0.94
C TYR A 10 5.04 -25.29 -1.99
N GLU A 11 4.33 -25.59 -3.08
CA GLU A 11 4.07 -24.70 -4.19
C GLU A 11 3.26 -23.47 -3.77
N GLU A 12 2.17 -23.66 -3.00
CA GLU A 12 1.38 -22.56 -2.44
C GLU A 12 2.21 -21.71 -1.48
N THR A 13 3.04 -22.34 -0.65
CA THR A 13 3.93 -21.62 0.27
C THR A 13 4.92 -20.74 -0.50
N CYS A 14 5.54 -21.28 -1.56
CA CYS A 14 6.45 -20.52 -2.42
C CYS A 14 5.73 -19.38 -3.15
N ALA A 15 4.53 -19.61 -3.68
CA ALA A 15 3.73 -18.57 -4.32
C ALA A 15 3.38 -17.45 -3.34
N LYS A 16 2.94 -17.79 -2.13
CA LYS A 16 2.59 -16.82 -1.09
C LYS A 16 3.80 -16.04 -0.58
N LEU A 17 4.97 -16.70 -0.42
CA LEU A 17 6.22 -16.02 -0.10
C LEU A 17 6.58 -14.99 -1.16
N LYS A 18 6.41 -15.34 -2.43
CA LYS A 18 6.67 -14.43 -3.55
C LYS A 18 5.73 -13.23 -3.51
N GLU A 19 4.43 -13.47 -3.40
CA GLU A 19 3.42 -12.40 -3.30
C GLU A 19 3.65 -11.45 -2.12
N TYR A 20 3.99 -12.00 -0.95
CA TYR A 20 4.16 -11.20 0.27
C TYR A 20 5.47 -10.44 0.32
N TYR A 21 6.57 -11.00 -0.18
CA TYR A 21 7.90 -10.49 0.13
C TYR A 21 8.81 -10.25 -1.08
N ASP A 22 8.52 -10.79 -2.25
CA ASP A 22 9.32 -10.57 -3.49
C ASP A 22 8.87 -9.33 -4.26
N GLY A 23 9.79 -8.71 -5.00
CA GLY A 23 9.44 -7.70 -5.99
C GLY A 23 10.26 -6.42 -5.92
N TYR A 24 11.27 -6.34 -5.06
CA TYR A 24 12.20 -5.21 -5.05
C TYR A 24 13.17 -5.25 -6.24
N HIS A 25 13.23 -4.14 -6.95
CA HIS A 25 14.14 -3.84 -8.04
C HIS A 25 14.82 -2.50 -7.75
N PHE A 26 16.15 -2.50 -7.80
CA PHE A 26 16.99 -1.32 -7.55
C PHE A 26 17.67 -0.80 -8.83
N ALA A 27 17.50 -1.51 -9.93
CA ALA A 27 17.89 -1.12 -11.27
C ALA A 27 16.87 -1.68 -12.27
N GLU A 28 16.86 -1.14 -13.48
CA GLU A 28 16.04 -1.63 -14.57
C GLU A 28 16.41 -3.07 -14.96
N ASN A 29 15.40 -3.84 -15.39
CA ASN A 29 15.56 -5.19 -15.93
C ASN A 29 16.29 -6.20 -15.01
N THR A 30 16.27 -5.99 -13.69
CA THR A 30 16.81 -6.95 -12.72
C THR A 30 15.79 -8.01 -12.32
N ILE A 31 16.25 -9.07 -11.67
CA ILE A 31 15.34 -9.97 -10.96
C ILE A 31 14.81 -9.29 -9.70
N GLY A 32 13.60 -9.69 -9.29
CA GLY A 32 13.02 -9.30 -8.01
C GLY A 32 13.83 -9.85 -6.85
N ILE A 33 13.97 -9.04 -5.80
CA ILE A 33 14.62 -9.40 -4.56
C ILE A 33 13.55 -9.49 -3.47
N TYR A 34 13.61 -10.57 -2.69
CA TYR A 34 12.80 -10.74 -1.49
C TYR A 34 13.26 -9.78 -0.39
N ASN A 35 12.32 -9.24 0.38
CA ASN A 35 12.64 -8.58 1.64
C ASN A 35 13.30 -9.59 2.60
N PRO A 36 14.62 -9.50 2.86
CA PRO A 36 15.31 -10.53 3.65
C PRO A 36 14.84 -10.52 5.10
N PHE A 37 14.45 -9.36 5.65
CA PHE A 37 13.98 -9.26 7.02
C PHE A 37 12.64 -9.99 7.20
N SER A 38 11.67 -9.71 6.33
CA SER A 38 10.36 -10.36 6.40
C SER A 38 10.42 -11.85 6.10
N LEU A 39 11.25 -12.25 5.13
CA LEU A 39 11.46 -13.65 4.77
C LEU A 39 12.08 -14.45 5.93
N LEU A 40 13.15 -13.94 6.56
CA LEU A 40 13.82 -14.60 7.68
C LEU A 40 12.91 -14.70 8.91
N ASN A 41 12.16 -13.64 9.24
CA ASN A 41 11.21 -13.70 10.34
C ASN A 41 10.06 -14.67 10.06
N THR A 42 9.58 -14.74 8.81
CA THR A 42 8.57 -15.72 8.40
C THR A 42 9.04 -17.15 8.66
N PHE A 43 10.28 -17.49 8.29
CA PHE A 43 10.83 -18.82 8.58
C PHE A 43 11.10 -19.04 10.07
N LYS A 44 11.60 -18.03 10.79
CA LYS A 44 11.85 -18.10 12.23
C LYS A 44 10.59 -18.38 13.04
N TYR A 45 9.48 -17.73 12.69
CA TYR A 45 8.20 -17.83 13.41
C TYR A 45 7.19 -18.77 12.74
N ASN A 46 7.53 -19.33 11.58
CA ASN A 46 6.64 -20.12 10.73
C ASN A 46 5.29 -19.44 10.46
N LYS A 47 5.30 -18.11 10.27
CA LYS A 47 4.10 -17.28 10.15
C LYS A 47 4.32 -16.10 9.21
N PHE A 48 3.41 -15.90 8.26
CA PHE A 48 3.34 -14.70 7.43
C PHE A 48 2.89 -13.49 8.26
N SER A 49 3.59 -12.36 8.13
CA SER A 49 3.28 -11.13 8.85
C SER A 49 3.99 -9.93 8.22
N ASN A 50 3.59 -8.72 8.62
CA ASN A 50 4.15 -7.47 8.10
C ASN A 50 5.42 -7.05 8.86
N TYR A 51 6.39 -7.96 8.96
CA TYR A 51 7.59 -7.79 9.79
C TYR A 51 8.38 -6.52 9.45
N TRP A 52 8.66 -6.24 8.18
CA TRP A 52 9.41 -5.05 7.80
C TRP A 52 8.62 -3.79 8.10
N PHE A 53 7.33 -3.77 7.75
CA PHE A 53 6.49 -2.60 7.97
C PHE A 53 6.34 -2.26 9.46
N GLU A 54 6.17 -3.26 10.32
CA GLU A 54 6.03 -3.08 11.77
C GLU A 54 7.29 -2.51 12.45
N THR A 55 8.47 -2.66 11.82
CA THR A 55 9.74 -2.16 12.40
C THR A 55 10.03 -0.68 12.15
N GLY A 56 9.29 -0.02 11.26
CA GLY A 56 9.53 1.38 10.93
C GLY A 56 8.22 2.11 10.63
N THR A 57 7.74 2.93 11.57
CA THR A 57 6.55 3.74 11.37
C THR A 57 6.88 4.98 10.52
N PRO A 58 6.32 5.15 9.30
CA PRO A 58 6.75 6.21 8.38
C PRO A 58 6.00 7.52 8.63
N THR A 59 5.95 8.02 9.87
CA THR A 59 5.24 9.29 10.21
C THR A 59 5.70 10.45 9.31
N TYR A 60 7.00 10.51 9.02
CA TYR A 60 7.57 11.52 8.11
C TYR A 60 7.01 11.42 6.69
N LEU A 61 6.79 10.21 6.14
CA LEU A 61 6.23 10.06 4.80
C LEU A 61 4.79 10.56 4.72
N VAL A 62 4.01 10.37 5.78
CA VAL A 62 2.64 10.89 5.83
C VAL A 62 2.64 12.41 5.79
N GLU A 63 3.52 13.05 6.57
CA GLU A 63 3.67 14.50 6.54
C GLU A 63 4.10 14.98 5.16
N LEU A 64 5.04 14.28 4.52
CA LEU A 64 5.54 14.61 3.20
C LEU A 64 4.43 14.50 2.13
N LEU A 65 3.63 13.43 2.15
CA LEU A 65 2.48 13.24 1.24
C LEU A 65 1.42 14.34 1.41
N LYS A 66 1.12 14.71 2.67
CA LYS A 66 0.16 15.78 2.96
C LYS A 66 0.67 17.14 2.50
N ARG A 67 1.92 17.49 2.80
CA ARG A 67 2.54 18.78 2.44
C ARG A 67 2.69 18.96 0.94
N SER A 68 2.95 17.87 0.21
CA SER A 68 3.05 17.88 -1.25
C SER A 68 1.69 17.81 -1.96
N HIS A 69 0.58 17.69 -1.22
CA HIS A 69 -0.75 17.45 -1.78
C HIS A 69 -0.73 16.29 -2.80
N TYR A 70 -0.10 15.19 -2.40
CA TYR A 70 0.10 14.04 -3.27
C TYR A 70 -1.22 13.27 -3.49
N ASN A 71 -1.47 12.84 -4.74
CA ASN A 71 -2.56 11.94 -5.07
C ASN A 71 -2.10 10.49 -4.88
N LEU A 72 -2.59 9.84 -3.82
CA LEU A 72 -2.23 8.48 -3.42
C LEU A 72 -2.53 7.42 -4.49
N GLU A 73 -3.52 7.66 -5.35
CA GLU A 73 -3.84 6.77 -6.48
C GLU A 73 -2.63 6.53 -7.37
N ARG A 74 -1.80 7.57 -7.54
CA ARG A 74 -0.60 7.49 -8.38
C ARG A 74 0.46 6.52 -7.84
N MET A 75 0.46 6.19 -6.54
CA MET A 75 1.48 5.28 -5.97
C MET A 75 1.42 3.87 -6.56
N ALA A 76 0.26 3.45 -7.08
CA ALA A 76 0.14 2.16 -7.75
C ALA A 76 0.83 2.14 -9.12
N ASN A 77 1.02 3.31 -9.74
CA ASN A 77 1.58 3.46 -11.07
C ASN A 77 2.20 4.86 -11.28
N GLU A 78 3.31 5.13 -10.61
CA GLU A 78 3.94 6.46 -10.63
C GLU A 78 5.01 6.52 -11.72
N GLU A 79 4.97 7.54 -12.56
CA GLU A 79 6.01 7.80 -13.57
C GLU A 79 6.96 8.90 -13.09
N THR A 80 8.27 8.65 -13.17
CA THR A 80 9.28 9.63 -12.78
C THR A 80 10.53 9.50 -13.64
N SER A 81 11.23 10.60 -13.89
CA SER A 81 12.50 10.55 -14.63
C SER A 81 13.64 10.03 -13.76
N ALA A 82 14.67 9.48 -14.40
CA ALA A 82 15.89 9.07 -13.73
C ALA A 82 16.54 10.22 -12.93
N ASP A 83 16.51 11.44 -13.46
CA ASP A 83 17.05 12.62 -12.79
C ASP A 83 16.32 12.95 -11.48
N VAL A 84 14.99 12.85 -11.49
CA VAL A 84 14.16 13.08 -10.31
C VAL A 84 14.40 11.98 -9.27
N LEU A 85 14.40 10.72 -9.70
CA LEU A 85 14.57 9.57 -8.80
C LEU A 85 15.94 9.55 -8.11
N ASN A 86 16.98 9.96 -8.84
CA ASN A 86 18.36 10.07 -8.34
C ASN A 86 18.65 11.41 -7.64
N SER A 87 17.68 12.33 -7.60
CA SER A 87 17.88 13.62 -6.96
C SER A 87 18.04 13.46 -5.44
N ILE A 88 18.97 14.23 -4.87
CA ILE A 88 19.15 14.35 -3.41
C ILE A 88 18.06 15.28 -2.82
N TYR A 89 17.36 16.03 -3.67
CA TYR A 89 16.34 17.00 -3.28
C TYR A 89 14.98 16.33 -3.13
N ALA A 90 14.80 15.67 -1.99
CA ALA A 90 13.49 15.49 -1.42
C ALA A 90 12.99 16.83 -0.86
N ASP A 91 12.49 17.71 -1.72
CA ASP A 91 11.80 18.90 -1.26
C ASP A 91 10.29 18.64 -1.11
N SER A 92 9.58 19.59 -0.49
CA SER A 92 8.14 19.50 -0.28
C SER A 92 7.30 19.38 -1.56
N SER A 93 7.89 19.53 -2.75
CA SER A 93 7.16 19.49 -4.02
C SER A 93 7.09 18.10 -4.65
N ASN A 94 8.05 17.21 -4.36
CA ASN A 94 8.04 15.87 -4.92
C ASN A 94 8.44 14.79 -3.88
N PRO A 95 7.48 14.00 -3.38
CA PRO A 95 7.74 12.99 -2.37
C PRO A 95 8.37 11.71 -2.91
N ILE A 96 8.40 11.51 -4.24
CA ILE A 96 8.74 10.24 -4.88
C ILE A 96 10.14 9.73 -4.54
N PRO A 97 11.22 10.55 -4.57
CA PRO A 97 12.55 10.06 -4.25
C PRO A 97 12.62 9.48 -2.83
N VAL A 98 11.96 10.11 -1.85
CA VAL A 98 11.94 9.60 -0.46
C VAL A 98 11.17 8.29 -0.37
N ILE A 99 10.00 8.21 -0.99
CA ILE A 99 9.15 7.01 -0.93
C ILE A 99 9.86 5.81 -1.58
N TYR A 100 10.55 6.03 -2.70
CA TYR A 100 11.37 5.02 -3.36
C TYR A 100 12.58 4.62 -2.49
N GLN A 101 13.39 5.58 -2.03
CA GLN A 101 14.60 5.31 -1.25
C GLN A 101 14.31 4.64 0.10
N SER A 102 13.13 4.90 0.67
CA SER A 102 12.66 4.24 1.90
C SER A 102 12.03 2.86 1.66
N GLY A 103 11.93 2.40 0.41
CA GLY A 103 11.52 1.05 0.05
C GLY A 103 10.00 0.83 -0.05
N TYR A 104 9.19 1.90 -0.08
CA TYR A 104 7.75 1.80 -0.29
C TYR A 104 7.36 1.66 -1.75
N LEU A 105 8.19 2.22 -2.65
CA LEU A 105 8.06 2.03 -4.09
C LEU A 105 9.32 1.37 -4.65
N THR A 106 9.16 0.67 -5.76
CA THR A 106 10.23 0.01 -6.49
C THR A 106 10.00 0.13 -7.99
N ILE A 107 11.04 -0.12 -8.78
CA ILE A 107 10.96 -0.06 -10.24
C ILE A 107 10.09 -1.22 -10.74
N LYS A 108 9.11 -0.90 -11.59
CA LYS A 108 8.22 -1.85 -12.28
C LYS A 108 8.55 -1.95 -13.76
N SER A 109 8.92 -0.84 -14.38
CA SER A 109 9.43 -0.80 -15.75
C SER A 109 10.30 0.44 -15.98
N TYR A 110 11.01 0.46 -17.09
CA TYR A 110 11.83 1.58 -17.51
C TYR A 110 11.70 1.79 -19.02
N ASP A 111 11.35 3.01 -19.43
CA ASP A 111 11.37 3.45 -20.81
C ASP A 111 12.71 4.13 -21.11
N GLU A 112 13.60 3.40 -21.76
CA GLU A 112 14.94 3.87 -22.14
C GLU A 112 14.91 5.06 -23.11
N ARG A 113 13.87 5.17 -23.95
CA ARG A 113 13.78 6.25 -24.95
C ARG A 113 13.61 7.61 -24.28
N PHE A 114 12.88 7.66 -23.17
CA PHE A 114 12.56 8.90 -22.47
C PHE A 114 13.23 9.01 -21.09
N GLY A 115 13.92 7.97 -20.63
CA GLY A 115 14.55 7.93 -19.31
C GLY A 115 13.53 7.95 -18.18
N ILE A 116 12.37 7.31 -18.38
CA ILE A 116 11.24 7.31 -17.44
C ILE A 116 11.13 5.96 -16.75
N TYR A 117 11.12 5.98 -15.42
CA TYR A 117 10.79 4.85 -14.58
C TYR A 117 9.30 4.83 -14.29
N GLN A 118 8.72 3.64 -14.35
CA GLN A 118 7.43 3.33 -13.75
C GLN A 118 7.68 2.68 -12.39
N LEU A 119 7.08 3.25 -11.35
CA LEU A 119 7.20 2.79 -9.97
C LEU A 119 5.88 2.23 -9.45
N GLY A 120 5.97 1.33 -8.48
CA GLY A 120 4.82 0.77 -7.77
C GLY A 120 5.25 0.07 -6.49
N PHE A 121 4.29 -0.38 -5.68
CA PHE A 121 4.59 -1.13 -4.46
C PHE A 121 5.34 -2.44 -4.77
N PRO A 122 6.35 -2.83 -3.99
CA PRO A 122 7.14 -4.01 -4.27
C PRO A 122 6.31 -5.30 -4.14
N ASN A 123 5.55 -5.42 -3.06
CA ASN A 123 4.85 -6.64 -2.65
C ASN A 123 3.62 -6.31 -1.80
N LEU A 124 2.87 -7.35 -1.44
CA LEU A 124 1.63 -7.24 -0.67
C LEU A 124 1.86 -6.71 0.75
N GLU A 125 2.94 -7.12 1.44
CA GLU A 125 3.27 -6.62 2.79
C GLU A 125 3.35 -5.09 2.82
N VAL A 126 4.10 -4.52 1.87
CA VAL A 126 4.35 -3.08 1.82
C VAL A 126 3.10 -2.33 1.36
N GLU A 127 2.39 -2.84 0.35
CA GLU A 127 1.18 -2.21 -0.16
C GLU A 127 0.07 -2.19 0.91
N GLU A 128 -0.27 -3.34 1.48
CA GLU A 128 -1.31 -3.44 2.52
C GLU A 128 -0.91 -2.63 3.76
N GLY A 129 0.33 -2.82 4.25
CA GLY A 129 0.83 -2.12 5.42
C GLY A 129 0.76 -0.61 5.27
N PHE A 130 1.22 -0.08 4.13
CA PHE A 130 1.25 1.35 3.88
C PHE A 130 -0.15 1.95 3.74
N VAL A 131 -1.03 1.34 2.94
CA VAL A 131 -2.40 1.85 2.74
C VAL A 131 -3.20 1.81 4.05
N ARG A 132 -3.07 0.72 4.83
CA ARG A 132 -3.70 0.64 6.17
C ARG A 132 -3.17 1.72 7.11
N TYR A 133 -1.88 1.98 7.07
CA TYR A 133 -1.26 3.00 7.90
C TYR A 133 -1.73 4.41 7.55
N LEU A 134 -2.03 4.70 6.28
CA LEU A 134 -2.52 6.01 5.84
C LEU A 134 -3.94 6.32 6.31
N MET A 135 -4.81 5.32 6.42
CA MET A 135 -6.23 5.51 6.75
C MET A 135 -6.52 6.47 7.92
N PRO A 136 -5.96 6.30 9.14
CA PRO A 136 -6.24 7.19 10.26
C PRO A 136 -5.72 8.63 10.06
N PHE A 137 -4.91 8.88 9.04
CA PHE A 137 -4.42 10.22 8.72
C PHE A 137 -5.25 10.92 7.65
N TYR A 138 -6.01 10.16 6.85
CA TYR A 138 -6.83 10.69 5.75
C TYR A 138 -8.33 10.59 6.03
N THR A 139 -8.74 9.86 7.06
CA THR A 139 -10.14 9.61 7.42
C THR A 139 -10.38 9.97 8.88
N ASN A 140 -11.64 10.17 9.28
CA ASN A 140 -12.00 10.45 10.67
C ASN A 140 -12.05 9.17 11.56
N VAL A 141 -11.56 8.04 11.05
CA VAL A 141 -11.58 6.78 11.78
C VAL A 141 -10.36 6.71 12.70
N ASN A 142 -10.62 6.54 13.98
CA ASN A 142 -9.54 6.36 14.95
C ASN A 142 -8.74 5.09 14.64
N LYS A 143 -7.43 5.11 14.93
CA LYS A 143 -6.50 3.98 14.70
C LYS A 143 -7.00 2.65 15.27
N ILE A 144 -7.79 2.69 16.33
CA ILE A 144 -8.33 1.52 17.03
C ILE A 144 -9.52 0.90 16.25
N GLU A 145 -10.31 1.72 15.55
CA GLU A 145 -11.52 1.30 14.83
C GLU A 145 -11.24 0.95 13.37
N SER A 146 -10.15 1.46 12.79
CA SER A 146 -9.75 1.27 11.39
C SER A 146 -9.82 -0.19 10.87
N PRO A 147 -9.33 -1.22 11.59
CA PRO A 147 -9.46 -2.61 11.13
C PRO A 147 -10.91 -3.09 11.03
N PHE A 148 -11.78 -2.67 11.96
CA PHE A 148 -13.18 -3.06 11.98
C PHE A 148 -13.98 -2.37 10.87
N GLU A 149 -13.62 -1.13 10.53
CA GLU A 149 -14.30 -0.40 9.45
C GLU A 149 -14.09 -1.04 8.08
N ILE A 150 -12.89 -1.54 7.78
CA ILE A 150 -12.64 -2.25 6.52
C ILE A 150 -13.38 -3.58 6.47
N GLN A 151 -13.37 -4.34 7.57
CA GLN A 151 -14.14 -5.57 7.66
C GLN A 151 -15.62 -5.32 7.38
N ASN A 152 -16.17 -4.22 7.91
CA ASN A 152 -17.55 -3.85 7.65
C ASN A 152 -17.80 -3.49 6.17
N PHE A 153 -16.90 -2.75 5.52
CA PHE A 153 -17.02 -2.48 4.08
C PHE A 153 -17.04 -3.76 3.24
N VAL A 154 -16.14 -4.71 3.53
CA VAL A 154 -16.07 -6.00 2.83
C VAL A 154 -17.38 -6.78 3.03
N ARG A 155 -17.82 -6.91 4.28
CA ARG A 155 -19.06 -7.60 4.63
C ARG A 155 -20.30 -6.98 3.99
N GLU A 156 -20.37 -5.64 3.93
CA GLU A 156 -21.49 -4.93 3.30
C GLU A 156 -21.55 -5.22 1.80
N ILE A 157 -20.41 -5.38 1.12
CA ILE A 157 -20.36 -5.80 -0.29
C ILE A 157 -20.83 -7.26 -0.44
N GLU A 158 -20.31 -8.17 0.38
CA GLU A 158 -20.66 -9.60 0.34
C GLU A 158 -22.15 -9.86 0.61
N LEU A 159 -22.75 -9.09 1.51
CA LEU A 159 -24.17 -9.17 1.86
C LEU A 159 -25.07 -8.39 0.88
N GLY A 160 -24.50 -7.74 -0.14
CA GLY A 160 -25.25 -6.96 -1.12
C GLY A 160 -25.95 -5.74 -0.50
N GLN A 161 -25.28 -5.01 0.40
CA GLN A 161 -25.80 -3.86 1.15
C GLN A 161 -25.17 -2.52 0.69
N PRO A 162 -25.40 -2.06 -0.55
CA PRO A 162 -24.77 -0.86 -1.09
C PRO A 162 -25.14 0.42 -0.31
N ASP A 163 -26.35 0.51 0.24
CA ASP A 163 -26.75 1.67 1.05
C ASP A 163 -25.98 1.75 2.37
N ALA A 164 -25.64 0.61 2.98
CA ALA A 164 -24.82 0.57 4.19
C ALA A 164 -23.39 0.99 3.87
N PHE A 165 -22.83 0.46 2.77
CA PHE A 165 -21.52 0.84 2.24
C PHE A 165 -21.41 2.35 2.01
N LEU A 166 -22.39 2.94 1.31
CA LEU A 166 -22.38 4.37 1.02
C LEU A 166 -22.51 5.24 2.27
N ARG A 167 -23.33 4.84 3.25
CA ARG A 167 -23.44 5.56 4.54
C ARG A 167 -22.12 5.53 5.32
N ARG A 168 -21.41 4.40 5.31
CA ARG A 168 -20.08 4.30 5.94
C ARG A 168 -19.04 5.13 5.20
N LEU A 169 -19.08 5.12 3.86
CA LEU A 169 -18.20 5.96 3.07
C LEU A 169 -18.44 7.46 3.36
N GLN A 170 -19.68 7.87 3.59
CA GLN A 170 -20.01 9.24 4.00
C GLN A 170 -19.41 9.62 5.36
N SER A 171 -19.34 8.71 6.33
CA SER A 171 -18.73 9.02 7.64
C SER A 171 -17.21 9.22 7.54
N PHE A 172 -16.54 8.55 6.60
CA PHE A 172 -15.11 8.74 6.32
C PHE A 172 -14.78 10.15 5.80
N PHE A 173 -15.76 10.83 5.21
CA PHE A 173 -15.66 12.18 4.66
C PHE A 173 -16.06 13.31 5.63
N ALA A 174 -16.58 13.00 6.81
CA ALA A 174 -17.41 13.94 7.58
C ALA A 174 -16.67 15.13 8.24
N ASP A 175 -15.34 15.11 8.36
CA ASP A 175 -14.56 16.16 9.05
C ASP A 175 -13.41 16.70 8.19
N THR A 176 -13.73 17.30 7.04
CA THR A 176 -12.76 18.14 6.32
C THR A 176 -13.00 19.61 6.68
N PRO A 177 -12.08 20.30 7.38
CA PRO A 177 -12.15 21.75 7.50
C PRO A 177 -12.17 22.36 6.09
N TYR A 178 -12.99 23.39 5.90
CA TYR A 178 -13.28 24.03 4.62
C TYR A 178 -12.00 24.54 3.93
N GLU A 179 -11.34 23.68 3.16
CA GLU A 179 -10.19 24.01 2.32
C GLU A 179 -10.65 24.40 0.90
N LEU A 180 -9.76 24.95 0.08
CA LEU A 180 -10.07 25.28 -1.33
C LEU A 180 -10.66 24.04 -2.03
N VAL A 181 -11.61 24.25 -2.96
CA VAL A 181 -12.30 23.18 -3.72
C VAL A 181 -11.34 22.11 -4.26
N ARG A 182 -10.15 22.53 -4.73
CA ARG A 182 -9.12 21.62 -5.25
C ARG A 182 -8.51 20.69 -4.18
N GLN A 183 -8.34 21.18 -2.95
CA GLN A 183 -7.85 20.37 -1.83
C GLN A 183 -8.93 19.39 -1.34
N LEU A 184 -10.20 19.80 -1.44
CA LEU A 184 -11.34 18.94 -1.12
C LEU A 184 -11.47 17.76 -2.11
N GLU A 185 -11.33 18.01 -3.41
CA GLU A 185 -11.36 16.94 -4.43
C GLU A 185 -10.24 15.92 -4.22
N LEU A 186 -9.01 16.39 -4.01
CA LEU A 186 -7.87 15.53 -3.73
C LEU A 186 -8.06 14.72 -2.45
N HIS A 187 -8.64 15.33 -1.41
CA HIS A 187 -8.99 14.62 -0.17
C HIS A 187 -9.96 13.48 -0.44
N TYR A 188 -11.04 13.71 -1.20
CA TYR A 188 -11.98 12.67 -1.59
C TYR A 188 -11.31 11.55 -2.39
N GLN A 189 -10.48 11.90 -3.38
CA GLN A 189 -9.71 10.91 -4.16
C GLN A 189 -8.84 10.03 -3.27
N ASN A 190 -8.10 10.63 -2.34
CA ASN A 190 -7.22 9.91 -1.42
C ASN A 190 -7.98 8.98 -0.46
N VAL A 191 -9.13 9.42 0.08
CA VAL A 191 -9.97 8.57 0.93
C VAL A 191 -10.58 7.41 0.14
N LEU A 192 -11.12 7.68 -1.06
CA LEU A 192 -11.66 6.64 -1.94
C LEU A 192 -10.58 5.62 -2.30
N PHE A 193 -9.39 6.08 -2.67
CA PHE A 193 -8.26 5.22 -2.96
C PHE A 193 -7.96 4.28 -1.78
N ILE A 194 -7.83 4.81 -0.55
CA ILE A 194 -7.56 4.00 0.64
C ILE A 194 -8.65 2.95 0.85
N VAL A 195 -9.92 3.35 0.86
CA VAL A 195 -11.04 2.44 1.13
C VAL A 195 -11.11 1.35 0.06
N PHE A 196 -11.15 1.71 -1.22
CA PHE A 196 -11.29 0.74 -2.30
C PHE A 196 -10.07 -0.16 -2.44
N LYS A 197 -8.86 0.36 -2.21
CA LYS A 197 -7.65 -0.45 -2.28
C LYS A 197 -7.66 -1.52 -1.18
N LEU A 198 -8.03 -1.16 0.06
CA LEU A 198 -8.10 -2.13 1.15
C LEU A 198 -9.22 -3.16 0.96
N VAL A 199 -10.41 -2.72 0.57
CA VAL A 199 -11.51 -3.62 0.22
C VAL A 199 -11.10 -4.59 -0.91
N GLY A 200 -10.41 -4.10 -1.93
CA GLY A 200 -9.88 -4.91 -3.03
C GLY A 200 -8.88 -5.96 -2.56
N LEU A 201 -7.97 -5.61 -1.65
CA LEU A 201 -7.01 -6.56 -1.08
C LEU A 201 -7.71 -7.68 -0.29
N TYR A 202 -8.68 -7.36 0.57
CA TYR A 202 -9.36 -8.37 1.38
C TYR A 202 -10.31 -9.26 0.57
N THR A 203 -11.00 -8.70 -0.43
CA THR A 203 -11.84 -9.51 -1.33
C THR A 203 -11.01 -10.48 -2.19
N GLN A 204 -9.84 -10.08 -2.68
CA GLN A 204 -8.95 -10.96 -3.44
C GLN A 204 -8.33 -12.07 -2.56
N VAL A 205 -7.97 -11.77 -1.32
CA VAL A 205 -7.42 -12.76 -0.38
C VAL A 205 -8.45 -13.85 -0.07
N GLU A 206 -9.72 -13.50 0.15
CA GLU A 206 -10.76 -14.50 0.40
C GLU A 206 -11.00 -15.45 -0.77
N TYR A 207 -10.95 -14.96 -2.01
CA TYR A 207 -11.05 -15.82 -3.20
C TYR A 207 -9.96 -16.90 -3.24
N HIS A 208 -8.74 -16.60 -2.77
CA HIS A 208 -7.64 -17.57 -2.70
C HIS A 208 -7.72 -18.50 -1.47
N THR A 209 -8.52 -18.16 -0.46
CA THR A 209 -8.63 -18.95 0.78
C THR A 209 -9.86 -19.88 0.78
N ASN A 210 -10.79 -19.71 -0.17
CA ASN A 210 -12.04 -20.48 -0.30
C ASN A 210 -12.03 -21.55 -1.44
N MET A 211 -10.86 -22.04 -1.86
CA MET A 211 -10.75 -23.18 -2.81
C MET A 211 -10.29 -24.47 -2.12
#